data_AF-A0A7C2G1N3-F1
#
_entry.id   AF-A0A7C2G1N3-F1
#
_cell.length_a   1.000
_cell.length_b   1.000
_cell.length_c   1.000
_cell.angle_alpha   90.00
_cell.angle_beta   90.00
_cell.angle_gamma   90.00
#
_symmetry.space_group_name_H-M   'P 1'
#
loop_
_entity.id
_entity.type
_entity.pdbx_description
1 polymer ?
#
loop_
_entity_poly.entity_id
_entity_poly.type
_entity_poly.pdbx_seq_one_letter_code
_entity_poly.pdbx_strand_id
1 'polypeptide(L)' 'MDVVYLGTVSGPAGRLAILARADRVVAVPEGRQEEGIRVLRVSQEEVEIVIDGRKTRVRREG' A
#
# COMPACT_ATOMS: atom_id res chain seq x y z
N MET A 1 8.38 0.07 -11.79
CA MET A 1 8.65 0.96 -10.64
C MET A 1 8.40 0.14 -9.41
N ASP A 2 9.42 -0.03 -8.57
CA ASP A 2 9.34 -0.95 -7.44
C ASP A 2 8.64 -0.26 -6.27
N VAL A 3 7.48 -0.80 -5.91
CA VAL A 3 6.78 -0.44 -4.67
C VAL A 3 6.96 -1.59 -3.71
N VAL A 4 7.51 -1.29 -2.54
CA VAL A 4 7.76 -2.28 -1.49
C VAL A 4 6.71 -2.10 -0.40
N TYR A 5 6.07 -3.20 -0.03
CA TYR A 5 5.12 -3.21 1.08
C TYR A 5 5.86 -3.40 2.41
N LEU A 6 5.94 -2.33 3.21
CA LEU A 6 6.65 -2.35 4.50
C LEU A 6 5.80 -2.94 5.62
N GLY A 7 4.47 -2.81 5.53
CA GLY A 7 3.52 -3.37 6.50
C GLY A 7 2.25 -2.54 6.63
N THR A 8 1.42 -2.88 7.60
CA THR A 8 0.14 -2.20 7.86
C THR A 8 0.01 -1.75 9.31
N VAL A 9 -0.68 -0.63 9.50
CA VAL A 9 -1.22 -0.23 10.80
C VAL A 9 -2.74 -0.39 10.76
N SER A 10 -3.30 -0.98 11.81
CA SER A 10 -4.74 -1.15 11.98
C SER A 10 -5.23 -0.27 13.13
N GLY A 11 -6.34 0.44 12.93
CA GLY A 11 -6.96 1.28 13.95
C GLY A 11 -8.48 1.40 13.79
N PRO A 12 -9.15 2.22 14.63
CA PRO A 12 -10.61 2.38 14.61
C PRO A 12 -11.13 2.91 13.27
N ALA A 13 -10.30 3.67 12.54
CA ALA A 13 -10.62 4.24 11.23
C ALA A 13 -10.37 3.27 10.06
N GLY A 14 -9.92 2.03 10.33
CA GLY A 14 -9.59 1.03 9.32
C GLY A 14 -8.10 0.70 9.26
N ARG A 15 -7.66 0.18 8.11
CA ARG A 15 -6.26 -0.19 7.84
C ARG A 15 -5.58 0.84 6.96
N LEU A 16 -4.28 1.00 7.16
CA LEU A 16 -3.42 1.74 6.25
C LEU A 16 -2.22 0.87 5.87
N ALA A 17 -1.80 0.97 4.61
CA ALA A 17 -0.59 0.35 4.10
C ALA A 17 0.57 1.35 4.15
N ILE A 18 1.72 0.91 4.62
CA ILE A 18 2.98 1.64 4.57
C ILE A 18 3.76 1.11 3.37
N LEU A 19 4.02 1.98 2.41
CA LEU A 19 4.63 1.65 1.11
C LEU A 19 5.90 2.46 0.92
N ALA A 20 7.00 1.84 0.51
CA ALA A 20 8.17 2.55 0.00
C ALA A 20 8.07 2.63 -1.53
N ARG A 21 8.28 3.83 -2.08
CA ARG A 21 8.30 4.08 -3.53
C ARG A 21 9.43 5.06 -3.82
N ALA A 22 10.38 4.66 -4.67
CA ALA A 22 11.58 5.44 -4.95
C ALA A 22 12.32 5.83 -3.65
N ASP A 23 12.36 7.11 -3.31
CA ASP A 23 13.11 7.70 -2.19
C ASP A 23 12.24 8.07 -0.98
N ARG A 24 10.96 7.67 -0.97
CA ARG A 24 10.00 8.08 0.06
C ARG A 24 9.16 6.92 0.59
N VAL A 25 8.63 7.13 1.79
CA VAL A 25 7.64 6.26 2.42
C VAL A 25 6.29 6.97 2.41
N VAL A 26 5.25 6.29 1.94
CA VAL A 26 3.88 6.80 1.85
C VAL A 26 2.97 5.88 2.66
N ALA A 27 2.13 6.47 3.50
CA ALA A 27 1.08 5.78 4.22
C ALA A 27 -0.26 6.00 3.49
N VAL A 28 -0.89 4.93 3.02
CA VAL A 28 -2.13 5.02 2.23
C VAL A 28 -3.23 4.22 2.92
N PRO A 29 -4.32 4.86 3.38
CA PRO A 29 -5.47 4.15 3.93
C PRO A 29 -6.13 3.22 2.90
N GLU A 30 -6.66 2.10 3.37
CA GLU A 30 -7.42 1.16 2.54
C GLU A 30 -8.62 1.88 1.87
N GLY A 31 -8.76 1.70 0.56
CA GLY A 31 -9.79 2.35 -0.25
C GLY A 31 -9.45 3.79 -0.68
N ARG A 32 -8.32 4.36 -0.24
CA ARG A 32 -7.87 5.73 -0.59
C ARG A 32 -6.72 5.71 -1.58
N GLN A 33 -6.42 6.90 -2.11
CA GLN A 33 -5.32 7.14 -3.05
C GLN A 33 -4.47 8.30 -2.55
N GLU A 34 -3.17 8.08 -2.47
CA GLU A 34 -2.17 9.09 -2.12
C GLU A 34 -0.98 8.95 -3.07
N GLU A 35 -0.42 10.08 -3.54
CA GLU A 35 0.77 10.11 -4.41
C GLU A 35 0.71 9.20 -5.65
N GLY A 36 -0.50 9.02 -6.21
CA GLY A 36 -0.74 8.18 -7.39
C GLY A 36 -0.84 6.67 -7.08
N ILE A 37 -0.82 6.27 -5.82
CA ILE A 37 -1.02 4.90 -5.37
C ILE A 37 -2.39 4.77 -4.72
N ARG A 38 -3.28 3.97 -5.31
CA ARG A 38 -4.57 3.63 -4.70
C ARG A 38 -4.46 2.28 -4.01
N VAL A 39 -4.80 2.21 -2.73
CA VAL A 39 -4.88 0.93 -2.01
C VAL A 39 -6.29 0.38 -2.12
N LEU A 40 -6.41 -0.86 -2.59
CA LEU A 40 -7.69 -1.56 -2.72
C LEU A 40 -7.97 -2.42 -1.51
N ARG A 41 -6.96 -3.19 -1.06
CA ARG A 41 -7.05 -4.06 0.11
C ARG A 41 -5.72 -4.16 0.84
N VAL A 42 -5.78 -4.28 2.17
CA VAL A 42 -4.61 -4.44 3.04
C VAL A 42 -4.79 -5.65 3.96
N SER A 43 -3.80 -6.54 3.97
CA SER A 43 -3.62 -7.59 4.98
C SER A 43 -2.25 -7.46 5.65
N GLN A 44 -1.96 -8.28 6.66
CA GLN A 44 -0.62 -8.27 7.27
C GLN A 44 0.48 -8.76 6.31
N GLU A 45 0.13 -9.62 5.35
CA GLU A 45 1.10 -10.29 4.47
C GLU A 45 1.18 -9.67 3.08
N GLU A 46 0.09 -9.06 2.60
CA GLU A 46 0.02 -8.50 1.26
C GLU A 46 -0.87 -7.25 1.17
N VAL A 47 -0.63 -6.47 0.13
CA VAL A 47 -1.42 -5.30 -0.23
C VAL A 47 -1.79 -5.36 -1.71
N GLU A 48 -3.05 -5.08 -2.01
CA GLU A 48 -3.51 -4.87 -3.38
C GLU A 48 -3.56 -3.37 -3.67
N ILE A 49 -2.84 -2.92 -4.68
CA ILE A 49 -2.71 -1.51 -5.06
C ILE A 49 -3.00 -1.30 -6.55
N VAL A 50 -3.31 -0.06 -6.92
CA VAL A 50 -3.35 0.42 -8.30
C VAL A 50 -2.38 1.58 -8.44
N ILE A 51 -1.50 1.50 -9.44
CA ILE A 51 -0.55 2.56 -9.80
C ILE A 51 -0.62 2.72 -11.32
N ASP A 52 -0.73 3.96 -11.81
CA ASP A 52 -0.85 4.26 -13.24
C ASP A 52 -1.96 3.44 -13.94
N GLY A 53 -3.08 3.24 -13.24
CA GLY A 53 -4.22 2.46 -13.72
C GLY A 53 -4.04 0.93 -13.72
N ARG A 54 -2.87 0.42 -13.32
CA ARG A 54 -2.58 -1.02 -13.26
C ARG A 54 -2.72 -1.57 -11.85
N LYS A 55 -3.55 -2.60 -11.70
CA LYS A 55 -3.68 -3.33 -10.45
C LYS A 55 -2.46 -4.25 -10.24
N THR A 56 -1.83 -4.14 -9.08
CA THR A 56 -0.68 -4.93 -8.65
C THR A 56 -0.93 -5.45 -7.23
N ARG A 57 -0.41 -6.63 -6.93
CA ARG A 57 -0.41 -7.19 -5.58
C ARG A 57 1.03 -7.31 -5.10
N VAL A 58 1.33 -6.72 -3.96
CA VAL A 58 2.68 -6.70 -3.37
C VAL A 58 2.62 -7.50 -2.08
N ARG A 59 3.49 -8.50 -1.96
CA ARG A 59 3.68 -9.27 -0.73
C ARG A 59 4.79 -8.63 0.08
N ARG A 60 4.69 -8.72 1.40
CA ARG A 60 5.78 -8.33 2.29
C ARG A 60 6.94 -9.28 2.05
N GLU A 61 8.08 -8.76 1.59
CA GLU A 61 9.33 -9.51 1.73
C GLU A 61 9.67 -9.53 3.22
N GLY A 62 9.79 -10.74 3.76
CA GLY A 62 10.25 -11.00 5.13
C GLY A 62 11.76 -10.96 5.21
#